data_AF-A0A1T5FSY8-F1
#
_entry.id   AF-A0A1T5FSY8-F1
#
_cell.length_a   1.000
_cell.length_b   1.000
_cell.length_c   1.000
_cell.angle_alpha   90.00
_cell.angle_beta   90.00
_cell.angle_gamma   90.00
#
_symmetry.space_group_name_H-M   'P 1'
#
loop_
_entity.id
_entity.type
_entity.pdbx_description
1 polymer ?
#
loop_
_entity_poly.entity_id
_entity_poly.type
_entity_poly.pdbx_seq_one_letter_code
_entity_poly.pdbx_strand_id
1 'polypeptide(L)'
;MIRISTLPVIENAEQFNAATLILLVDVLFVGDTPRKMREHIKNNHGGFIYDKKTYIPITLTGTPQSLLANAGTPIVFKFDHGFQNDYHFNGNLDAAIFHKKLYDISHLAGQSSIQFVKEEEFIIERYLSGARVYIEPEKEAKLLAPITKMPAIGMKAMKGLAPVKK
;
A
#
# COMPACT_ATOMS: atom_id res chain seq x y z
N MET A 1 -23.19 -2.59 -10.85
CA MET A 1 -21.76 -2.96 -10.74
C MET A 1 -20.91 -1.74 -11.07
N ILE A 2 -19.80 -1.55 -10.37
CA ILE A 2 -18.97 -0.34 -10.40
C ILE A 2 -17.69 -0.62 -11.20
N ARG A 3 -17.27 0.32 -12.05
CA ARG A 3 -16.02 0.20 -12.82
C ARG A 3 -14.87 0.83 -12.05
N ILE A 4 -13.86 0.04 -11.71
CA ILE A 4 -12.64 0.49 -11.03
C ILE A 4 -11.93 1.55 -11.87
N SER A 5 -11.91 1.39 -13.18
CA SER A 5 -11.31 2.36 -14.13
C SER A 5 -11.88 3.78 -14.02
N THR A 6 -13.09 3.92 -13.48
CA THR A 6 -13.79 5.21 -13.31
C THR A 6 -13.67 5.80 -11.90
N LEU A 7 -13.07 5.06 -10.95
CA LEU A 7 -12.94 5.51 -9.58
C LEU A 7 -11.81 6.53 -9.44
N PRO A 8 -11.95 7.52 -8.55
CA PRO A 8 -10.87 8.47 -8.27
C PRO A 8 -9.70 7.74 -7.60
N VAL A 9 -8.51 7.89 -8.16
CA VAL A 9 -7.26 7.34 -7.61
C VAL A 9 -6.78 8.25 -6.49
N ILE A 10 -6.28 7.65 -5.41
CA ILE A 10 -5.61 8.35 -4.33
C ILE A 10 -4.16 8.61 -4.74
N GLU A 11 -3.78 9.88 -4.85
CA GLU A 11 -2.50 10.35 -5.38
C GLU A 11 -1.52 10.81 -4.30
N ASN A 12 -1.98 10.98 -3.06
CA ASN A 12 -1.13 11.42 -1.95
C ASN A 12 -1.70 10.98 -0.59
N ALA A 13 -0.87 11.12 0.45
CA ALA A 13 -1.23 10.72 1.81
C ALA A 13 -2.38 11.58 2.40
N GLU A 14 -2.54 12.83 1.98
CA GLU A 14 -3.64 13.68 2.46
C GLU A 14 -4.99 13.15 1.99
N GLN A 15 -5.10 12.82 0.69
CA GLN A 15 -6.28 12.16 0.11
C GLN A 15 -6.53 10.80 0.77
N PHE A 16 -5.47 10.01 1.01
CA PHE A 16 -5.59 8.73 1.69
C PHE A 16 -6.20 8.86 3.09
N ASN A 17 -5.71 9.81 3.90
CA ASN A 17 -6.18 10.01 5.26
C ASN A 17 -7.55 10.69 5.33
N ALA A 18 -7.94 11.43 4.30
CA ALA A 18 -9.25 12.08 4.21
C ALA A 18 -10.37 11.11 3.78
N ALA A 19 -10.04 10.02 3.10
CA ALA A 19 -11.01 9.04 2.64
C ALA A 19 -11.69 8.31 3.81
N THR A 20 -13.01 8.13 3.73
CA THR A 20 -13.79 7.37 4.72
C THR A 20 -13.84 5.89 4.38
N LEU A 21 -13.73 5.56 3.09
CA LEU A 21 -13.67 4.20 2.59
C LEU A 21 -12.75 4.16 1.37
N ILE A 22 -11.83 3.20 1.37
CA ILE A 22 -10.87 3.00 0.28
C ILE A 22 -11.03 1.62 -0.34
N LEU A 23 -10.62 1.53 -1.61
CA LEU A 23 -10.44 0.29 -2.33
C LEU A 23 -8.96 0.14 -2.68
N LEU A 24 -8.33 -0.91 -2.16
CA LEU A 24 -7.03 -1.38 -2.63
C LEU A 24 -7.25 -2.40 -3.75
N VAL A 25 -6.61 -2.17 -4.89
CA VAL A 25 -6.61 -3.08 -6.03
C VAL A 25 -5.19 -3.54 -6.32
N ASP A 26 -5.00 -4.84 -6.41
CA ASP A 26 -3.71 -5.44 -6.76
C ASP A 26 -3.92 -6.72 -7.57
N VAL A 27 -2.83 -7.39 -7.95
CA VAL A 27 -2.86 -8.63 -8.71
C VAL A 27 -2.02 -9.70 -8.03
N LEU A 28 -2.63 -10.85 -7.76
CA LEU A 28 -1.98 -12.02 -7.20
C LEU A 28 -1.51 -12.95 -8.30
N PHE A 29 -0.23 -13.34 -8.26
CA PHE A 29 0.27 -14.43 -9.09
C PHE A 29 -0.07 -15.77 -8.45
N VAL A 30 -0.70 -16.65 -9.22
CA VAL A 30 -1.20 -17.96 -8.75
C VAL A 30 -0.13 -19.05 -8.84
N GLY A 31 1.05 -18.76 -9.41
CA GLY A 31 2.08 -19.77 -9.63
C GLY A 31 1.79 -20.67 -10.83
N ASP A 32 2.60 -21.73 -10.98
CA ASP A 32 2.42 -22.77 -12.01
C ASP A 32 1.36 -23.78 -11.60
N THR A 33 0.11 -23.33 -11.53
CA THR A 33 -1.03 -24.19 -11.21
C THR A 33 -1.40 -25.10 -12.39
N PRO A 34 -1.84 -26.35 -12.14
CA PRO A 34 -2.30 -27.27 -13.17
C PRO A 34 -3.42 -26.68 -14.04
N ARG A 35 -3.54 -27.10 -15.30
CA ARG A 35 -4.53 -26.57 -16.25
C ARG A 35 -5.96 -26.52 -15.71
N LYS A 36 -6.41 -27.60 -15.07
CA LYS A 36 -7.76 -27.67 -14.46
C LYS A 36 -7.97 -26.60 -13.39
N MET A 37 -6.94 -26.33 -12.59
CA MET A 37 -6.98 -25.31 -11.54
C MET A 37 -7.02 -23.90 -12.15
N ARG A 38 -6.22 -23.63 -13.20
CA ARG A 38 -6.27 -22.35 -13.92
C ARG A 38 -7.65 -22.08 -14.52
N GLU A 39 -8.26 -23.08 -15.14
CA GLU A 39 -9.61 -22.97 -15.70
C GLU A 39 -10.66 -22.71 -14.60
N HIS A 40 -10.54 -23.40 -13.46
CA HIS A 40 -11.41 -23.20 -12.30
C HIS A 40 -11.29 -21.77 -11.73
N ILE A 41 -10.06 -21.29 -11.53
CA ILE A 41 -9.79 -19.93 -11.03
C ILE A 41 -10.33 -18.86 -11.98
N LYS A 42 -10.17 -19.05 -13.29
CA LYS A 42 -10.72 -18.14 -14.30
C LYS A 42 -12.24 -18.02 -14.20
N ASN A 43 -12.91 -19.14 -13.99
CA ASN A 43 -14.37 -19.24 -14.02
C ASN A 43 -15.03 -18.80 -12.71
N ASN A 44 -14.40 -19.05 -11.55
CA ASN A 44 -15.04 -18.86 -10.24
C ASN A 44 -14.45 -17.71 -9.41
N HIS A 45 -13.18 -17.35 -9.64
CA HIS A 45 -12.47 -16.36 -8.83
C HIS A 45 -12.03 -15.13 -9.62
N GLY A 46 -12.59 -14.94 -10.82
CA GLY A 46 -12.28 -13.78 -11.66
C GLY A 46 -10.83 -13.78 -12.17
N GLY A 47 -10.13 -14.91 -12.14
CA GLY A 47 -8.76 -14.99 -12.63
C GLY A 47 -8.65 -14.77 -14.14
N PHE A 48 -7.43 -14.51 -14.59
CA PHE A 48 -7.11 -14.28 -16.00
C PHE A 48 -5.69 -14.73 -16.34
N ILE A 49 -5.38 -14.83 -17.64
CA ILE A 49 -4.07 -15.28 -18.13
C ILE A 49 -3.38 -14.11 -18.82
N TYR A 50 -2.16 -13.81 -18.39
CA TYR A 50 -1.29 -12.82 -19.02
C TYR A 50 0.13 -13.38 -19.08
N ASP A 51 0.81 -13.24 -20.23
CA ASP A 51 2.16 -13.77 -20.45
C ASP A 51 2.34 -15.24 -19.98
N LYS A 52 1.38 -16.11 -20.37
CA LYS A 52 1.32 -17.54 -19.99
C LYS A 52 1.21 -17.83 -18.49
N LYS A 53 1.11 -16.81 -17.65
CA LYS A 53 0.95 -16.87 -16.19
C LYS A 53 -0.50 -16.60 -15.81
N THR A 54 -0.95 -17.18 -14.69
CA THR A 54 -2.31 -17.00 -14.18
C THR A 54 -2.30 -16.03 -13.01
N TYR A 55 -3.23 -15.09 -13.07
CA TYR A 55 -3.36 -14.01 -12.12
C TYR A 55 -4.80 -13.91 -11.59
N ILE A 56 -4.95 -13.36 -10.39
CA ILE A 56 -6.24 -13.07 -9.77
C ILE A 56 -6.23 -11.60 -9.34
N PRO A 57 -7.22 -10.79 -9.73
CA PRO A 57 -7.34 -9.44 -9.20
C PRO A 57 -7.75 -9.53 -7.72
N ILE A 58 -6.99 -8.86 -6.87
CA ILE A 58 -7.33 -8.66 -5.46
C ILE A 58 -7.99 -7.30 -5.32
N THR A 59 -9.15 -7.29 -4.68
CA THR A 59 -9.86 -6.06 -4.29
C THR A 59 -10.14 -6.13 -2.80
N LEU A 60 -9.58 -5.20 -2.04
CA LEU A 60 -9.79 -5.08 -0.59
C LEU A 60 -10.43 -3.74 -0.29
N THR A 61 -11.58 -3.77 0.37
CA THR A 61 -12.27 -2.57 0.85
C THR A 61 -12.05 -2.41 2.35
N GLY A 62 -11.88 -1.18 2.79
CA GLY A 62 -11.66 -0.89 4.21
C GLY A 62 -11.47 0.59 4.49
N THR A 63 -11.21 0.94 5.74
CA THR A 63 -10.80 2.30 6.10
C THR A 63 -9.29 2.46 5.93
N PRO A 64 -8.78 3.68 5.73
CA PRO A 64 -7.33 3.93 5.71
C PRO A 64 -6.60 3.33 6.92
N GLN A 65 -7.19 3.49 8.10
CA GLN A 65 -6.63 2.98 9.35
C GLN A 65 -6.64 1.45 9.40
N SER A 66 -7.69 0.78 8.88
CA SER A 66 -7.72 -0.69 8.86
C SER A 66 -6.66 -1.25 7.91
N LEU A 67 -6.42 -0.61 6.77
CA LEU A 67 -5.39 -1.05 5.84
C LEU A 67 -3.99 -0.96 6.47
N LEU A 68 -3.68 0.16 7.12
CA LEU A 68 -2.39 0.36 7.80
C LEU A 68 -2.21 -0.57 9.01
N ALA A 69 -3.27 -0.80 9.79
CA ALA A 69 -3.23 -1.70 10.93
C ALA A 69 -2.97 -3.17 10.54
N ASN A 70 -3.31 -3.55 9.30
CA ASN A 70 -3.07 -4.89 8.76
C ASN A 70 -1.79 -4.98 7.91
N ALA A 71 -0.95 -3.94 7.91
CA ALA A 71 0.35 -3.99 7.25
C ALA A 71 1.21 -5.13 7.82
N GLY A 72 1.77 -5.95 6.95
CA GLY A 72 2.57 -7.13 7.31
C GLY A 72 1.77 -8.38 7.69
N THR A 73 0.46 -8.27 7.88
CA THR A 73 -0.40 -9.42 8.19
C THR A 73 -0.80 -10.13 6.89
N PRO A 74 -0.58 -11.46 6.77
CA PRO A 74 -1.05 -12.23 5.62
C PRO A 74 -2.57 -12.18 5.51
N ILE A 75 -3.05 -11.78 4.33
CA ILE A 75 -4.44 -11.96 3.93
C ILE A 75 -4.50 -13.25 3.13
N VAL A 76 -5.01 -14.29 3.79
CA VAL A 76 -5.10 -15.63 3.25
C VAL A 76 -6.30 -15.74 2.32
N PHE A 77 -6.03 -15.87 1.02
CA PHE A 77 -7.04 -16.22 0.03
C PHE A 77 -7.12 -17.74 -0.07
N LYS A 78 -8.20 -18.30 0.48
CA LYS A 78 -8.54 -19.72 0.32
C LYS A 78 -9.44 -19.88 -0.89
N PHE A 79 -8.99 -20.72 -1.81
CA PHE A 79 -9.75 -21.11 -2.99
C PHE A 79 -10.23 -22.55 -2.81
N ASP A 80 -11.23 -22.93 -3.59
CA ASP A 80 -11.73 -24.30 -3.57
C ASP A 80 -10.61 -25.29 -3.95
N HIS A 81 -10.77 -26.56 -3.53
CA HIS A 81 -9.80 -27.64 -3.77
C HIS A 81 -8.44 -27.48 -3.06
N GLY A 82 -8.42 -26.76 -1.93
CA GLY A 82 -7.25 -26.69 -1.05
C GLY A 82 -6.13 -25.79 -1.54
N PHE A 83 -6.37 -24.99 -2.58
CA PHE A 83 -5.42 -23.98 -3.03
C PHE A 83 -5.51 -22.75 -2.12
N GLN A 84 -4.36 -22.32 -1.60
CA GLN A 84 -4.25 -21.15 -0.74
C GLN A 84 -3.13 -20.26 -1.28
N ASN A 85 -3.36 -18.95 -1.22
CA ASN A 85 -2.33 -17.97 -1.55
C ASN A 85 -2.43 -16.78 -0.58
N ASP A 86 -1.27 -16.28 -0.17
CA ASP A 86 -1.18 -15.29 0.91
C ASP A 86 -0.74 -13.96 0.32
N TYR A 87 -1.63 -12.98 0.36
CA TYR A 87 -1.31 -11.60 -0.02
C TYR A 87 -0.81 -10.84 1.19
N HIS A 88 0.25 -10.05 1.01
CA HIS A 88 0.84 -9.24 2.07
C HIS A 88 0.90 -7.79 1.62
N PHE A 89 0.13 -6.92 2.27
CA PHE A 89 0.37 -5.49 2.16
C PHE A 89 1.56 -5.12 3.04
N ASN A 90 2.67 -4.64 2.46
CA ASN A 90 3.91 -4.36 3.19
C ASN A 90 3.88 -3.06 4.03
N GLY A 91 2.76 -2.34 4.04
CA GLY A 91 2.62 -1.07 4.76
C GLY A 91 3.25 0.15 4.06
N ASN A 92 3.87 -0.02 2.89
CA ASN A 92 4.46 1.08 2.16
C ASN A 92 3.39 1.84 1.36
N LEU A 93 2.82 2.87 1.99
CA LEU A 93 1.78 3.71 1.41
C LEU A 93 2.27 4.43 0.14
N ASP A 94 3.50 4.94 0.15
CA ASP A 94 4.07 5.65 -0.99
C ASP A 94 4.19 4.75 -2.22
N ALA A 95 4.61 3.50 -2.02
CA ALA A 95 4.63 2.49 -3.08
C ALA A 95 3.23 2.18 -3.61
N ALA A 96 2.24 2.06 -2.72
CA ALA A 96 0.85 1.79 -3.11
C ALA A 96 0.23 2.94 -3.92
N ILE A 97 0.49 4.18 -3.51
CA ILE A 97 0.10 5.40 -4.22
C ILE A 97 0.81 5.49 -5.57
N PHE A 98 2.12 5.27 -5.61
CA PHE A 98 2.92 5.30 -6.84
C PHE A 98 2.40 4.29 -7.87
N HIS A 99 2.06 3.08 -7.43
CA HIS A 99 1.48 2.04 -8.29
C HIS A 99 -0.01 2.24 -8.58
N LYS A 100 -0.63 3.32 -8.08
CA LYS A 100 -2.05 3.64 -8.28
C LYS A 100 -2.98 2.51 -7.86
N LYS A 101 -2.66 1.87 -6.72
CA LYS A 101 -3.41 0.74 -6.16
C LYS A 101 -4.57 1.19 -5.28
N LEU A 102 -4.60 2.45 -4.85
CA LEU A 102 -5.56 2.98 -3.89
C LEU A 102 -6.58 3.88 -4.59
N TYR A 103 -7.86 3.62 -4.34
CA TYR A 103 -8.98 4.37 -4.90
C TYR A 103 -9.88 4.86 -3.78
N ASP A 104 -10.38 6.09 -3.93
CA ASP A 104 -11.35 6.66 -3.01
C ASP A 104 -12.77 6.21 -3.39
N ILE A 105 -13.40 5.47 -2.48
CA ILE A 105 -14.78 5.00 -2.61
C ILE A 105 -15.65 5.49 -1.46
N SER A 106 -15.29 6.62 -0.86
CA SER A 106 -16.00 7.25 0.26
C SER A 106 -17.48 7.51 -0.06
N HIS A 107 -17.82 7.79 -1.31
CA HIS A 107 -19.21 7.96 -1.78
C HIS A 107 -20.07 6.67 -1.68
N LEU A 108 -19.43 5.51 -1.51
CA LEU A 108 -20.08 4.21 -1.30
C LEU A 108 -20.13 3.82 0.18
N ALA A 109 -19.63 4.66 1.09
CA ALA A 109 -19.68 4.39 2.51
C ALA A 109 -21.14 4.18 2.97
N GLY A 110 -21.39 3.08 3.67
CA GLY A 110 -22.72 2.69 4.14
C GLY A 110 -23.52 1.81 3.17
N GLN A 111 -23.00 1.50 1.98
CA GLN A 111 -23.60 0.48 1.13
C GLN A 111 -23.34 -0.92 1.71
N SER A 112 -24.39 -1.75 1.76
CA SER A 112 -24.32 -3.11 2.32
C SER A 112 -23.58 -4.11 1.42
N SER A 113 -23.48 -3.83 0.12
CA SER A 113 -22.76 -4.66 -0.84
C SER A 113 -22.19 -3.80 -1.95
N ILE A 114 -20.88 -3.91 -2.17
CA ILE A 114 -20.18 -3.24 -3.27
C ILE A 114 -19.73 -4.30 -4.25
N GLN A 115 -20.17 -4.18 -5.50
CA GLN A 115 -19.82 -5.12 -6.58
C GLN A 115 -19.09 -4.39 -7.71
N PHE A 116 -17.88 -4.83 -8.02
CA PHE A 116 -17.07 -4.29 -9.11
C PHE A 116 -17.21 -5.12 -10.39
N VAL A 117 -17.11 -4.45 -11.53
CA VAL A 117 -17.02 -5.09 -12.85
C VAL A 117 -15.65 -5.73 -12.99
N LYS A 118 -15.57 -6.92 -13.60
CA LYS A 118 -14.30 -7.52 -13.98
C LYS A 118 -13.71 -6.76 -15.17
N GLU A 119 -12.71 -5.94 -14.90
CA GLU A 119 -12.03 -5.12 -15.93
C GLU A 119 -10.64 -5.67 -16.25
N GLU A 120 -10.59 -6.87 -16.84
CA GLU A 120 -9.34 -7.61 -17.11
C GLU A 120 -8.29 -6.79 -17.87
N GLU A 121 -8.68 -6.14 -18.97
CA GLU A 121 -7.78 -5.32 -19.78
C GLU A 121 -7.17 -4.18 -18.96
N PHE A 122 -7.99 -3.45 -18.21
CA PHE A 122 -7.54 -2.37 -17.32
C PHE A 122 -6.57 -2.87 -16.24
N ILE A 123 -6.88 -4.01 -15.61
CA ILE A 123 -6.02 -4.60 -14.58
C ILE A 123 -4.66 -5.00 -15.17
N ILE A 124 -4.64 -5.64 -16.35
CA ILE A 124 -3.41 -6.02 -17.05
C ILE A 124 -2.59 -4.77 -17.38
N GLU A 125 -3.20 -3.77 -18.01
CA GLU A 125 -2.53 -2.53 -18.39
C GLU A 125 -1.95 -1.79 -17.19
N ARG A 126 -2.72 -1.70 -16.10
CA ARG A 126 -2.31 -0.93 -14.92
C ARG A 126 -1.24 -1.64 -14.08
N TYR A 127 -1.41 -2.93 -13.82
CA TYR A 127 -0.67 -3.62 -12.76
C TYR A 127 0.30 -4.69 -13.27
N LEU A 128 0.27 -5.03 -14.56
CA LEU A 128 1.18 -6.02 -15.15
C LEU A 128 2.02 -5.42 -16.28
N SER A 129 1.41 -5.07 -17.41
CA SER A 129 2.16 -4.60 -18.59
C SER A 129 2.69 -3.17 -18.42
N GLY A 130 1.92 -2.30 -17.77
CA GLY A 130 2.32 -0.93 -17.43
C GLY A 130 2.94 -0.77 -16.04
N ALA A 131 3.21 -1.89 -15.34
CA ALA A 131 3.81 -1.86 -14.02
C ALA A 131 5.21 -1.24 -14.07
N ARG A 132 5.47 -0.28 -13.18
CA ARG A 132 6.79 0.33 -12.99
C ARG A 132 7.39 -0.16 -11.68
N VAL A 133 8.70 -0.24 -11.59
CA VAL A 133 9.39 -0.55 -10.34
C VAL A 133 9.36 0.69 -9.45
N TYR A 134 8.87 0.53 -8.22
CA TYR A 134 9.00 1.56 -7.21
C TYR A 134 10.42 1.52 -6.64
N ILE A 135 11.10 2.67 -6.69
CA ILE A 135 12.40 2.85 -6.08
C ILE A 135 12.13 3.69 -4.83
N GLU A 136 12.36 3.10 -3.66
CA GLU A 136 12.22 3.84 -2.41
C GLU A 136 13.25 4.98 -2.43
N PRO A 137 12.81 6.25 -2.32
CA PRO A 137 13.75 7.35 -2.27
C PRO A 137 14.66 7.13 -1.06
N GLU A 138 15.97 7.25 -1.27
CA GLU A 138 16.90 7.29 -0.14
C GLU A 138 16.41 8.41 0.77
N LYS A 139 15.94 8.04 1.97
CA LYS A 139 15.65 9.03 3.00
C LYS A 139 16.98 9.71 3.20
N GLU A 140 17.12 10.94 2.68
CA GLU A 140 18.24 11.80 3.04
C GLU A 140 18.33 11.69 4.54
N ALA A 141 19.42 11.09 5.03
CA ALA A 141 19.67 11.02 6.43
C ALA A 141 19.68 12.47 6.86
N LYS A 142 18.57 12.94 7.46
CA LYS A 142 18.56 14.22 8.16
C LYS A 142 19.78 14.12 9.04
N LEU A 143 20.79 14.91 8.68
CA LEU A 143 22.00 15.09 9.43
C LEU A 143 21.56 15.60 10.80
N LEU A 144 21.22 14.69 11.69
CA LEU A 144 21.61 14.78 13.08
C LEU A 144 23.13 14.66 13.05
N ALA A 145 23.79 15.66 12.48
CA ALA A 145 25.20 15.88 12.73
C ALA A 145 25.27 16.01 14.25
N PRO A 146 25.97 15.10 14.96
CA PRO A 146 26.28 15.38 16.34
C PRO A 146 27.01 16.72 16.34
N ILE A 147 26.56 17.65 17.17
CA ILE A 147 27.26 18.92 17.40
C ILE A 147 28.67 18.53 17.86
N THR A 148 29.64 18.60 16.96
CA THR A 148 31.01 18.07 17.13
C THR A 148 31.88 18.92 18.05
N LYS A 149 31.32 19.97 18.64
CA LYS A 149 31.95 20.74 19.71
C LYS A 149 30.90 21.13 20.73
N MET A 150 30.89 20.44 21.86
CA MET A 150 30.45 21.09 23.09
C MET A 150 31.31 22.35 23.24
N PRO A 151 30.73 23.56 23.40
CA PRO A 151 31.54 24.69 23.80
C PRO A 151 32.19 24.29 25.12
N ALA A 152 33.52 24.28 25.16
CA ALA A 152 34.21 24.18 26.43
C ALA A 152 33.65 25.32 27.29
N ILE A 153 32.93 24.98 28.36
CA ILE A 153 32.62 25.93 29.40
C ILE A 153 33.97 26.26 30.02
N GLY A 154 34.66 27.22 29.41
CA GLY A 154 35.87 27.78 29.97
C GLY A 154 35.46 28.39 31.29
N MET A 155 36.01 27.87 32.38
CA MET A 155 36.07 28.56 33.66
C MET A 155 36.93 29.81 33.50
N LYS A 156 36.44 30.80 32.75
CA LYS A 156 36.93 32.17 32.88
C LYS A 156 36.14 32.79 34.01
N ALA A 157 36.80 32.95 35.16
CA ALA A 157 36.30 33.77 36.24
C ALA A 157 35.87 35.13 35.67
N MET A 158 34.61 35.52 35.91
CA MET A 158 34.14 36.86 35.57
C MET A 158 34.90 37.86 36.46
N LYS A 159 35.92 38.52 35.91
CA LYS A 159 36.56 39.68 36.55
C LYS A 159 35.50 40.77 36.71
N GLY A 160 35.19 41.13 37.96
CA GLY A 160 34.35 42.29 38.28
C GLY A 160 33.15 42.01 39.21
N LEU A 161 32.86 40.75 39.54
CA LEU A 161 31.80 40.43 40.51
C LEU A 161 32.42 40.17 41.89
N ALA A 162 32.23 41.13 42.80
CA ALA A 162 32.59 40.94 44.21
C ALA A 162 31.63 39.93 44.85
N PRO A 163 32.12 38.90 45.58
CA PRO A 163 31.25 37.97 46.27
C PRO A 163 30.51 38.69 47.41
N VAL A 164 29.19 38.50 47.47
CA VAL A 164 28.34 38.99 48.56
C VAL A 164 28.67 38.20 49.83
N LYS A 165 29.15 38.87 50.87
CA LYS A 165 29.38 38.26 52.20
C LYS A 165 28.03 37.96 52.85
N LYS A 166 27.88 36.75 53.41
CA LYS A 166 26.88 36.47 54.44
C LYS A 166 27.30 37.08 55.76
#